data_AF-A0A8C3F431-F1
#
_entry.id   AF-A0A8C3F431-F1
#
_cell.length_a   1.000
_cell.length_b   1.000
_cell.length_c   1.000
_cell.angle_alpha   90.00
_cell.angle_beta   90.00
_cell.angle_gamma   90.00
#
_symmetry.space_group_name_H-M   'P 1'
#
loop_
_entity.id
_entity.type
_entity.pdbx_description
1 polymer ?
#
loop_
_entity_poly.entity_id
_entity_poly.type
_entity_poly.pdbx_seq_one_letter_code
_entity_poly.pdbx_strand_id
1 'polypeptide(L)'
;MLLTWVMWFSALCAAALGCPTIITRSQWGGRAPTSRTQLSTPVPYVIIHHTAGTSCTSQASCSQVVRGIQNYHMDSNGWSDIGYNFLIGEDGRVYEGRGWSSVGAHAYGWNSNSLGFSFLGTFSSTWVPSVRISPARPRGELGIPPA
;
A
#
# COMPACT_ATOMS: atom_id res chain seq x y z
N MET A 1 45.56 -7.71 -39.94
CA MET A 1 44.15 -8.12 -39.94
C MET A 1 43.62 -7.94 -38.52
N LEU A 2 43.01 -6.78 -38.25
CA LEU A 2 42.50 -6.38 -36.94
C LEU A 2 41.02 -6.80 -36.85
N LEU A 3 40.69 -7.73 -35.95
CA LEU A 3 39.30 -8.08 -35.65
C LEU A 3 38.83 -7.28 -34.44
N THR A 4 37.90 -6.38 -34.69
CA THR A 4 37.19 -5.53 -33.74
C THR A 4 36.28 -6.37 -32.85
N TRP A 5 36.54 -6.38 -31.54
CA TRP A 5 35.59 -6.88 -30.54
C TRP A 5 34.86 -5.68 -29.94
N VAL A 6 33.80 -5.24 -30.61
CA VAL A 6 32.79 -4.40 -29.98
C VAL A 6 32.04 -5.31 -29.01
N MET A 7 32.46 -5.33 -27.76
CA MET A 7 31.66 -5.92 -26.67
C MET A 7 30.48 -4.98 -26.45
N TRP A 8 29.35 -5.37 -27.02
CA TRP A 8 28.04 -4.84 -26.71
C TRP A 8 27.83 -4.97 -25.19
N PHE A 9 28.00 -3.88 -24.44
CA PHE A 9 27.39 -3.75 -23.12
C PHE A 9 25.88 -3.63 -23.35
N SER A 10 25.24 -4.76 -23.60
CA SER A 10 23.81 -4.91 -23.64
C SER A 10 23.24 -4.47 -22.29
N ALA A 11 22.63 -3.29 -22.30
CA ALA A 11 21.56 -2.84 -21.43
C ALA A 11 21.40 -3.60 -20.09
N LEU A 12 22.20 -3.22 -19.09
CA LEU A 12 21.78 -3.35 -17.69
C LEU A 12 20.76 -2.24 -17.40
N CYS A 13 19.54 -2.41 -17.92
CA CYS A 13 18.38 -1.73 -17.39
C CYS A 13 17.45 -2.81 -16.82
N ALA A 14 17.89 -3.47 -15.75
CA ALA A 14 17.02 -4.34 -14.96
C ALA A 14 16.21 -3.43 -14.02
N ALA A 15 14.89 -3.40 -14.25
CA ALA A 15 13.93 -2.58 -13.53
C ALA A 15 14.03 -2.74 -11.99
N ALA A 16 14.70 -1.79 -11.33
CA ALA A 16 14.75 -1.73 -9.86
C ALA A 16 13.66 -0.83 -9.25
N LEU A 17 12.75 -0.29 -10.06
CA LEU A 17 11.55 0.41 -9.58
C LEU A 17 10.34 -0.52 -9.67
N GLY A 18 10.40 -1.66 -8.98
CA GLY A 18 9.30 -2.61 -8.95
C GLY A 18 8.08 -2.02 -8.25
N CYS A 19 6.88 -2.39 -8.72
CA CYS A 19 5.64 -1.95 -8.10
C CYS A 19 5.57 -2.39 -6.62
N PRO A 20 4.94 -1.58 -5.73
CA PRO A 20 4.67 -1.97 -4.36
C PRO A 20 3.99 -3.34 -4.30
N THR A 21 4.36 -4.16 -3.33
CA THR A 21 3.54 -5.34 -3.01
C THR A 21 2.23 -4.86 -2.39
N ILE A 22 1.11 -5.03 -3.10
CA ILE A 22 -0.23 -4.79 -2.56
C ILE A 22 -0.74 -6.09 -1.93
N ILE A 23 -0.94 -6.06 -0.62
CA ILE A 23 -1.61 -7.08 0.16
C ILE A 23 -3.12 -6.88 -0.02
N THR A 24 -3.72 -7.78 -0.79
CA THR A 24 -5.16 -7.81 -1.07
C THR A 24 -5.97 -8.01 0.22
N ARG A 25 -7.25 -7.63 0.16
CA ARG A 25 -8.20 -7.86 1.25
C ARG A 25 -8.14 -9.25 1.88
N SER A 26 -8.17 -10.28 1.03
CA SER A 26 -8.10 -11.67 1.47
C SER A 26 -6.77 -12.01 2.15
N GLN A 27 -5.66 -11.42 1.71
CA GLN A 27 -4.33 -11.70 2.26
C GLN A 27 -4.10 -11.08 3.65
N TRP A 28 -4.75 -9.97 3.98
CA TRP A 28 -4.71 -9.39 5.34
C TRP A 28 -5.89 -9.84 6.23
N GLY A 29 -6.79 -10.68 5.71
CA GLY A 29 -7.89 -11.26 6.46
C GLY A 29 -9.08 -10.32 6.66
N GLY A 30 -9.34 -9.42 5.71
CA GLY A 30 -10.44 -8.48 5.76
C GLY A 30 -11.79 -9.09 5.39
N ARG A 31 -12.85 -8.61 6.06
CA ARG A 31 -14.23 -8.97 5.69
C ARG A 31 -14.73 -8.18 4.49
N ALA A 32 -15.77 -8.67 3.83
CA ALA A 32 -16.40 -7.98 2.71
C ALA A 32 -17.03 -6.64 3.15
N PRO A 33 -17.03 -5.61 2.30
CA PRO A 33 -17.78 -4.38 2.55
C PRO A 33 -19.29 -4.65 2.46
N THR A 34 -20.08 -3.87 3.18
CA THR A 34 -21.56 -3.97 3.11
C THR A 34 -22.13 -3.30 1.85
N SER A 35 -21.45 -2.28 1.32
CA SER A 35 -21.79 -1.62 0.07
C SER A 35 -20.59 -0.91 -0.55
N ARG A 36 -20.66 -0.63 -1.85
CA ARG A 36 -19.62 0.11 -2.61
C ARG A 36 -20.28 1.14 -3.52
N THR A 37 -19.70 2.33 -3.57
CA THR A 37 -19.98 3.35 -4.58
C THR A 37 -18.77 3.48 -5.48
N GLN A 38 -18.96 3.52 -6.80
CA GLN A 38 -17.85 3.65 -7.75
C GLN A 38 -17.35 5.09 -7.86
N LEU A 39 -16.03 5.23 -7.99
CA LEU A 39 -15.37 6.47 -8.36
C LEU A 39 -15.52 6.71 -9.87
N SER A 40 -15.63 7.97 -10.26
CA SER A 40 -15.42 8.37 -11.65
C SER A 40 -13.94 8.36 -11.98
N THR A 41 -13.56 7.75 -13.10
CA THR A 41 -12.17 7.67 -13.55
C THR A 41 -11.91 8.58 -14.76
N PRO A 42 -10.73 9.22 -14.86
CA PRO A 42 -9.61 9.14 -13.92
C PRO A 42 -9.87 9.90 -12.61
N VAL A 43 -9.37 9.37 -11.49
CA VAL A 43 -9.51 10.01 -10.18
C VAL A 43 -8.47 11.13 -10.06
N PRO A 44 -8.86 12.40 -9.88
CA PRO A 44 -7.94 13.52 -10.04
C PRO A 44 -7.02 13.79 -8.83
N TYR A 45 -7.36 13.29 -7.63
CA TYR A 45 -6.63 13.62 -6.40
C TYR A 45 -6.17 12.40 -5.61
N VAL A 46 -5.07 12.59 -4.88
CA VAL A 46 -4.60 11.68 -3.84
C VAL A 46 -4.52 12.46 -2.54
N ILE A 47 -5.09 11.90 -1.47
CA ILE A 47 -5.04 12.49 -0.13
C ILE A 47 -4.27 11.55 0.79
N ILE A 48 -3.22 12.10 1.41
CA ILE A 48 -2.36 11.38 2.35
C ILE A 48 -2.82 11.60 3.77
N HIS A 49 -2.90 10.52 4.55
CA HIS A 49 -3.29 10.48 5.96
C HIS A 49 -2.24 9.74 6.79
N HIS A 50 -2.37 9.84 8.10
CA HIS A 50 -1.94 8.78 9.02
C HIS A 50 -3.15 8.24 9.78
N THR A 51 -3.03 7.07 10.39
CA THR A 51 -4.14 6.49 11.16
C THR A 51 -4.26 7.04 12.57
N ALA A 52 -3.28 7.83 13.04
CA ALA A 52 -3.17 8.31 14.42
C ALA A 52 -3.29 7.17 15.45
N GLY A 53 -2.72 6.01 15.12
CA GLY A 53 -2.87 4.76 15.88
C GLY A 53 -1.56 3.99 15.98
N THR A 54 -1.67 2.68 16.16
CA THR A 54 -0.52 1.77 16.29
C THR A 54 0.20 1.58 14.96
N SER A 55 1.52 1.73 14.96
CA SER A 55 2.37 1.36 13.81
C SER A 55 2.66 -0.15 13.80
N CYS A 56 3.25 -0.65 12.71
CA CYS A 56 3.50 -2.07 12.53
C CYS A 56 4.65 -2.31 11.56
N THR A 57 5.45 -3.35 11.82
CA THR A 57 6.71 -3.60 11.10
C THR A 57 6.77 -5.00 10.45
N SER A 58 5.69 -5.78 10.50
CA SER A 58 5.60 -7.09 9.86
C SER A 58 4.25 -7.27 9.18
N GLN A 59 4.17 -8.12 8.15
CA GLN A 59 2.90 -8.35 7.46
C GLN A 59 1.80 -8.82 8.42
N ALA A 60 2.14 -9.67 9.39
CA ALA A 60 1.20 -10.21 10.36
C ALA A 60 0.64 -9.11 11.29
N SER A 61 1.52 -8.29 11.87
CA SER A 61 1.11 -7.20 12.75
C SER A 61 0.37 -6.10 11.99
N CYS A 62 0.81 -5.75 10.79
CA CYS A 62 0.09 -4.78 9.95
C CYS A 62 -1.28 -5.28 9.52
N SER A 63 -1.40 -6.55 9.12
CA SER A 63 -2.71 -7.16 8.83
C SER A 63 -3.65 -7.14 10.03
N GLN A 64 -3.12 -7.29 11.25
CA GLN A 64 -3.91 -7.16 12.48
C GLN A 64 -4.38 -5.72 12.72
N VAL A 65 -3.50 -4.73 12.55
CA VAL A 65 -3.86 -3.31 12.68
C VAL A 65 -4.92 -2.92 11.64
N VAL A 66 -4.74 -3.30 10.37
CA VAL A 66 -5.70 -3.02 9.29
C VAL A 66 -7.08 -3.64 9.58
N ARG A 67 -7.14 -4.88 10.08
CA ARG A 67 -8.39 -5.50 10.55
C ARG A 67 -9.04 -4.73 11.69
N GLY A 68 -8.25 -4.30 12.68
CA GLY A 68 -8.75 -3.48 13.78
C GLY A 68 -9.39 -2.17 13.30
N ILE A 69 -8.74 -1.49 12.36
CA ILE A 69 -9.26 -0.27 11.73
C ILE A 69 -10.54 -0.56 10.94
N GLN A 70 -10.59 -1.66 10.17
CA GLN A 70 -11.80 -2.06 9.46
C GLN A 70 -12.97 -2.30 10.43
N ASN A 71 -12.72 -3.03 11.52
CA ASN A 71 -13.73 -3.32 12.53
C ASN A 71 -14.23 -2.05 13.19
N TYR A 72 -13.33 -1.16 13.62
CA TYR A 72 -13.73 0.14 14.18
C TYR A 72 -14.58 0.96 13.20
N HIS A 73 -14.15 1.09 11.94
CA HIS A 73 -14.91 1.87 10.95
C HIS A 73 -16.29 1.29 10.64
N MET A 74 -16.41 -0.04 10.56
CA MET A 74 -17.68 -0.67 10.21
C MET A 74 -18.60 -0.89 11.42
N ASP A 75 -18.07 -1.37 12.54
CA ASP A 75 -18.87 -1.72 13.72
C ASP A 75 -19.13 -0.50 14.62
N SER A 76 -18.16 0.40 14.77
CA SER A 76 -18.30 1.57 15.64
C SER A 76 -18.80 2.81 14.89
N ASN A 77 -18.28 3.09 13.69
CA ASN A 77 -18.74 4.26 12.91
C ASN A 77 -19.90 3.94 11.96
N GLY A 78 -20.27 2.67 11.79
CA GLY A 78 -21.35 2.25 10.88
C GLY A 78 -21.03 2.44 9.39
N TRP A 79 -19.74 2.54 9.01
CA TRP A 79 -19.36 2.72 7.62
C TRP A 79 -19.47 1.41 6.83
N SER A 80 -19.59 1.51 5.51
CA SER A 80 -19.72 0.33 4.66
C SER A 80 -18.44 -0.51 4.56
N ASP A 81 -17.29 0.08 4.89
CA ASP A 81 -15.97 -0.51 4.84
C ASP A 81 -14.94 0.37 5.57
N ILE A 82 -13.70 -0.11 5.68
CA ILE A 82 -12.53 0.71 6.05
C ILE A 82 -12.49 2.01 5.24
N GLY A 83 -12.26 3.16 5.88
CA GLY A 83 -12.43 4.47 5.22
C GLY A 83 -11.40 4.83 4.16
N TYR A 84 -10.22 4.20 4.18
CA TYR A 84 -9.12 4.49 3.26
C TYR A 84 -9.15 3.58 2.03
N ASN A 85 -8.66 4.07 0.89
CA ASN A 85 -8.46 3.26 -0.31
C ASN A 85 -7.28 2.31 -0.12
N PHE A 86 -6.19 2.80 0.47
CA PHE A 86 -4.97 2.05 0.75
C PHE A 86 -4.39 2.44 2.11
N LEU A 87 -3.73 1.48 2.77
CA LEU A 87 -2.98 1.70 3.99
C LEU A 87 -1.53 1.25 3.80
N ILE A 88 -0.57 1.90 4.45
CA ILE A 88 0.86 1.61 4.29
C ILE A 88 1.46 1.31 5.66
N GLY A 89 2.03 0.12 5.81
CA GLY A 89 2.76 -0.29 7.02
C GLY A 89 4.23 0.13 6.97
N GLU A 90 4.89 0.15 8.13
CA GLU A 90 6.35 0.33 8.20
C GLU A 90 7.10 -0.93 7.73
N ASP A 91 6.37 -2.02 7.45
CA ASP A 91 6.85 -3.21 6.77
C ASP A 91 7.08 -3.01 5.26
N GLY A 92 6.83 -1.81 4.73
CA GLY A 92 7.07 -1.46 3.32
C GLY A 92 5.99 -1.94 2.35
N ARG A 93 4.86 -2.45 2.86
CA ARG A 93 3.78 -3.02 2.06
C ARG A 93 2.57 -2.11 2.04
N VAL A 94 1.79 -2.24 0.97
CA VAL A 94 0.52 -1.53 0.80
C VAL A 94 -0.61 -2.51 1.07
N TYR A 95 -1.58 -2.13 1.88
CA TYR A 95 -2.75 -2.92 2.23
C TYR A 95 -3.96 -2.35 1.51
N GLU A 96 -4.62 -3.19 0.72
CA GLU A 96 -5.81 -2.80 -0.03
C GLU A 96 -6.99 -2.59 0.93
N GLY A 97 -7.45 -1.34 1.05
CA GLY A 97 -8.70 -0.98 1.70
C GLY A 97 -9.85 -1.05 0.70
N ARG A 98 -10.46 0.10 0.38
CA ARG A 98 -11.52 0.17 -0.64
C ARG A 98 -11.01 -0.04 -2.08
N GLY A 99 -9.70 0.06 -2.28
CA GLY A 99 -9.06 -0.15 -3.58
C GLY A 99 -9.20 1.05 -4.52
N TRP A 100 -8.89 0.84 -5.80
CA TRP A 100 -8.77 1.90 -6.81
C TRP A 100 -10.09 2.49 -7.29
N SER A 101 -11.17 1.72 -7.21
CA SER A 101 -12.43 2.04 -7.91
C SER A 101 -13.58 2.43 -6.99
N SER A 102 -13.42 2.29 -5.67
CA SER A 102 -14.51 2.57 -4.72
C SER A 102 -14.28 3.86 -3.93
N VAL A 103 -15.33 4.66 -3.79
CA VAL A 103 -15.33 5.92 -3.03
C VAL A 103 -14.91 5.69 -1.58
N GLY A 104 -13.98 6.52 -1.09
CA GLY A 104 -13.47 6.54 0.29
C GLY A 104 -14.45 7.05 1.35
N ALA A 105 -14.01 7.05 2.61
CA ALA A 105 -14.60 7.77 3.73
C ALA A 105 -13.51 8.41 4.61
N HIS A 106 -12.52 9.05 3.96
CA HIS A 106 -11.29 9.55 4.60
C HIS A 106 -11.18 11.07 4.64
N ALA A 107 -11.88 11.80 3.76
CA ALA A 107 -11.84 13.26 3.71
C ALA A 107 -13.20 13.83 3.31
N TYR A 108 -13.88 14.47 4.27
CA TYR A 108 -15.18 15.11 4.03
C TYR A 108 -15.10 16.11 2.87
N GLY A 109 -16.04 16.03 1.93
CA GLY A 109 -16.07 16.86 0.72
C GLY A 109 -15.17 16.38 -0.44
N TRP A 110 -14.25 15.43 -0.21
CA TRP A 110 -13.26 15.01 -1.21
C TRP A 110 -13.31 13.52 -1.59
N ASN A 111 -14.03 12.68 -0.83
CA ASN A 111 -14.08 11.23 -1.03
C ASN A 111 -14.43 10.80 -2.46
N SER A 112 -15.33 11.49 -3.15
CA SER A 112 -15.79 11.11 -4.49
C SER A 112 -14.83 11.48 -5.63
N ASN A 113 -13.78 12.25 -5.33
CA ASN A 113 -12.82 12.76 -6.31
C ASN A 113 -11.37 12.41 -5.93
N SER A 114 -11.15 11.57 -4.92
CA SER A 114 -9.81 11.28 -4.42
C SER A 114 -9.63 9.84 -3.99
N LEU A 115 -8.36 9.41 -3.97
CA LEU A 115 -7.92 8.18 -3.32
C LEU A 115 -7.23 8.52 -2.00
N GLY A 116 -7.67 7.90 -0.92
CA GLY A 116 -7.07 8.04 0.41
C GLY A 116 -5.99 6.99 0.67
N PHE A 117 -4.76 7.45 0.90
CA PHE A 117 -3.63 6.61 1.33
C PHE A 117 -3.26 6.97 2.76
N SER A 118 -3.28 6.00 3.67
CA SER A 118 -3.01 6.25 5.10
C SER A 118 -1.83 5.45 5.62
N PHE A 119 -0.85 6.12 6.21
CA PHE A 119 0.24 5.45 6.90
C PHE A 119 -0.22 4.93 8.27
N LEU A 120 0.05 3.66 8.55
CA LEU A 120 -0.26 3.02 9.82
C LEU A 120 0.67 3.57 10.90
N GLY A 121 0.13 4.37 11.82
CA GLY A 121 0.90 4.99 12.89
C GLY A 121 0.47 6.43 13.19
N THR A 122 1.30 7.10 13.99
CA THR A 122 1.17 8.53 14.33
C THR A 122 2.46 9.23 13.97
N PHE A 123 2.33 10.30 13.17
CA PHE A 123 3.45 11.05 12.59
C PHE A 123 3.26 12.57 12.77
N SER A 124 2.69 12.98 13.90
CA SER A 124 2.45 14.40 14.23
C SER A 124 3.71 15.12 14.72
N SER A 125 4.64 14.39 15.33
CA SER A 125 5.92 14.91 15.85
C SER A 125 7.14 14.11 15.37
N THR A 126 6.92 13.08 14.57
CA THR A 126 7.94 12.21 13.99
C THR A 126 7.72 12.12 12.50
N TRP A 127 8.81 12.02 11.74
CA TRP A 127 8.72 11.70 10.33
C TRP A 127 8.22 10.27 10.17
N VAL A 128 7.45 10.02 9.10
CA VAL A 128 7.25 8.65 8.62
C VAL A 128 8.65 8.05 8.45
N PRO A 129 8.96 6.88 9.05
CA PRO A 129 10.21 6.19 8.79
C PRO A 129 10.43 6.13 7.29
N SER A 130 11.68 6.09 6.83
CA SER A 130 11.98 5.91 5.42
C SER A 130 11.51 4.53 4.97
N VAL A 131 10.21 4.43 4.72
CA VAL A 131 9.53 3.24 4.22
C VAL A 131 9.96 3.15 2.78
N ARG A 132 11.01 2.36 2.54
CA ARG A 132 11.28 1.83 1.21
C ARG A 132 10.12 0.91 0.90
N ILE A 133 9.18 1.41 0.09
CA ILE A 133 8.17 0.57 -0.55
C ILE A 133 8.95 -0.53 -1.25
N SER A 134 8.92 -1.72 -0.67
CA SER A 134 9.77 -2.80 -1.14
C SER A 134 9.10 -3.39 -2.39
N PRO A 135 9.78 -3.44 -3.54
CA PRO A 135 9.24 -4.14 -4.69
C PRO A 135 8.99 -5.60 -4.30
N ALA A 136 7.93 -6.21 -4.83
CA ALA A 136 7.66 -7.63 -4.63
C ALA A 136 8.91 -8.44 -5.02
N ARG A 137 9.61 -9.02 -4.05
CA ARG A 137 10.75 -9.90 -4.34
C ARG A 137 10.21 -11.15 -5.05
N PRO A 138 10.67 -11.48 -6.26
CA PRO A 138 10.32 -12.75 -6.89
C PRO A 138 10.68 -13.90 -5.95
N ARG A 139 9.72 -14.75 -5.64
CA ARG A 139 9.92 -15.95 -4.82
C ARG A 139 10.71 -16.96 -5.67
N GLY A 140 12.04 -16.84 -5.69
CA GLY A 140 12.88 -17.69 -6.54
C GLY A 140 14.39 -17.67 -6.35
N GLU A 141 14.97 -16.77 -5.55
CA GLU A 141 16.44 -16.77 -5.34
C GLU A 141 16.78 -16.81 -3.84
N LEU A 142 16.76 -18.04 -3.32
CA LEU A 142 17.57 -18.46 -2.19
C LEU A 142 18.94 -18.87 -2.73
N GLY A 143 19.97 -18.16 -2.29
CA GLY A 143 21.36 -18.58 -2.41
C GLY A 143 22.17 -17.72 -3.35
N ILE A 144 22.91 -16.75 -2.79
CA ILE A 144 24.39 -16.65 -2.82
C ILE A 144 24.79 -15.73 -1.63
N PRO A 145 25.75 -16.11 -0.76
CA PRO A 145 26.22 -15.29 0.36
C PRO A 145 27.45 -14.42 -0.04
N PRO A 146 27.98 -13.60 0.88
CA PRO A 146 28.06 -12.14 0.80
C PRO A 146 29.31 -11.58 0.07
N ALA A 147 29.40 -10.26 0.00
CA ALA A 147 30.67 -9.53 -0.02
C ALA A 147 30.82 -8.75 1.30
#